data_AF-A0A2J8R3D2-F1
#
_entry.id   AF-A0A2J8R3D2-F1
#
_cell.length_a   1.000
_cell.length_b   1.000
_cell.length_c   1.000
_cell.angle_alpha   90.00
_cell.angle_beta   90.00
_cell.angle_gamma   90.00
#
_symmetry.space_group_name_H-M   'P 1'
#
loop_
_entity.id
_entity.type
_entity.pdbx_description
1 polymer ?
#
loop_
_entity_poly.entity_id
_entity_poly.type
_entity_poly.pdbx_seq_one_letter_code
_entity_poly.pdbx_strand_id
1 'polypeptide(L)'
;MWGYLSLMPVFLAVWAISGVWIVFAIAVTNRTVDLSKGFPYISICGSFPPQSCIFSQVLNMGAALAAWICIVRYHQLRDWGVGRWPNQLILWTGLLCALGTSVVGNFQEKNQRPTHLAGAFLAFILGNVYFWLQ
;
A
#
# COMPACT_ATOMS: atom_id res chain seq x y z
N MET A 1 18.93 0.23 17.15
CA MET A 1 17.66 0.97 17.04
C MET A 1 16.50 0.09 17.49
N TRP A 2 15.98 0.34 18.70
CA TRP A 2 14.61 0.09 19.21
C TRP A 2 13.85 -1.15 18.71
N GLY A 3 14.01 -2.28 19.39
CA GLY A 3 13.59 -3.63 18.94
C GLY A 3 12.10 -3.84 18.61
N TYR A 4 11.19 -2.94 18.97
CA TYR A 4 9.78 -3.04 18.55
C TYR A 4 9.51 -2.44 17.16
N LEU A 5 10.33 -1.47 16.72
CA LEU A 5 10.17 -0.84 15.41
C LEU A 5 10.51 -1.79 14.25
N SER A 6 11.33 -2.81 14.49
CA SER A 6 11.62 -3.85 13.51
C SER A 6 10.43 -4.77 13.22
N LEU A 7 9.40 -4.76 14.07
CA LEU A 7 8.17 -5.53 13.85
C LEU A 7 7.17 -4.82 12.93
N MET A 8 7.37 -3.53 12.62
CA MET A 8 6.44 -2.76 11.79
C MET A 8 6.22 -3.36 10.39
N PRO A 9 7.24 -3.86 9.67
CA PRO A 9 7.01 -4.54 8.39
C PRO A 9 6.18 -5.82 8.54
N VAL A 10 6.37 -6.57 9.64
CA VAL A 10 5.57 -7.77 9.93
C VAL A 10 4.12 -7.39 10.19
N PHE A 11 3.89 -6.36 10.99
CA PHE A 11 2.54 -5.85 11.24
C PHE A 11 1.87 -5.37 9.96
N LEU A 12 2.59 -4.62 9.11
CA LEU A 12 2.10 -4.18 7.81
C LEU A 12 1.70 -5.37 6.92
N ALA A 13 2.53 -6.43 6.87
CA ALA A 13 2.25 -7.62 6.08
C ALA A 13 0.97 -8.34 6.57
N VAL A 14 0.86 -8.57 7.89
CA VAL A 14 -0.34 -9.21 8.49
C VAL A 14 -1.58 -8.34 8.25
N TRP A 15 -1.47 -7.03 8.44
CA TRP A 15 -2.54 -6.07 8.19
C TRP A 15 -3.02 -6.09 6.73
N ALA A 16 -2.09 -6.04 5.77
CA ALA A 16 -2.41 -6.07 4.35
C ALA A 16 -3.04 -7.40 3.93
N ILE A 17 -2.46 -8.53 4.34
CA ILE A 17 -2.98 -9.87 4.01
C ILE A 17 -4.39 -10.05 4.55
N SER A 18 -4.60 -9.77 5.84
CA SER A 18 -5.93 -9.88 6.46
C SER A 18 -6.95 -8.96 5.77
N GLY A 19 -6.59 -7.69 5.52
CA GLY A 19 -7.45 -6.73 4.85
C GLY A 19 -7.85 -7.15 3.42
N VAL A 20 -6.92 -7.66 2.62
CA VAL A 20 -7.18 -8.16 1.26
C VAL A 20 -8.19 -9.31 1.28
N TRP A 21 -8.00 -10.30 2.15
CA TRP A 21 -8.91 -11.43 2.25
C TRP A 21 -10.29 -11.05 2.79
N ILE A 22 -10.37 -10.10 3.74
CA ILE A 22 -11.64 -9.58 4.24
C ILE A 22 -12.42 -8.87 3.13
N VAL A 23 -11.77 -7.96 2.39
CA VAL A 23 -12.40 -7.24 1.27
C VAL A 23 -12.88 -8.20 0.19
N PHE A 24 -12.06 -9.19 -0.16
CA PHE A 24 -12.43 -10.24 -1.11
C PHE A 24 -13.64 -11.05 -0.64
N ALA A 25 -13.62 -11.54 0.60
CA ALA A 25 -14.72 -12.35 1.16
C ALA A 25 -16.05 -11.59 1.17
N ILE A 26 -16.03 -10.31 1.54
CA ILE A 26 -17.22 -9.45 1.50
C ILE A 26 -17.68 -9.23 0.06
N ALA A 27 -16.77 -8.97 -0.88
CA ALA A 27 -17.13 -8.76 -2.29
C ALA A 27 -17.79 -9.99 -2.92
N VAL A 28 -17.31 -11.20 -2.59
CA VAL A 28 -17.90 -12.48 -3.01
C VAL A 28 -19.26 -12.69 -2.36
N THR A 29 -19.37 -12.48 -1.05
CA THR A 29 -20.62 -12.65 -0.30
C THR A 29 -21.71 -11.70 -0.81
N ASN A 30 -21.35 -10.46 -1.12
CA ASN A 30 -22.24 -9.44 -1.67
C ASN A 30 -22.49 -9.58 -3.19
N ARG A 31 -21.90 -10.60 -3.84
CA ARG A 31 -22.03 -10.85 -5.29
C ARG A 31 -21.63 -9.66 -6.16
N THR A 32 -20.70 -8.84 -5.69
CA THR A 32 -20.16 -7.68 -6.45
C THR A 32 -19.03 -8.06 -7.41
N VAL A 33 -18.57 -9.30 -7.33
CA VAL A 33 -17.59 -9.90 -8.24
C VAL A 33 -18.11 -11.23 -8.76
N ASP A 34 -17.69 -11.58 -9.98
CA ASP A 34 -18.12 -12.78 -10.68
C ASP A 34 -16.94 -13.74 -10.85
N LEU A 35 -16.93 -14.81 -10.05
CA LEU A 35 -15.86 -15.81 -10.04
C LEU A 35 -15.87 -16.72 -11.28
N SER A 36 -16.96 -16.74 -12.06
CA SER A 36 -17.02 -17.50 -13.31
C SER A 36 -16.10 -16.90 -14.39
N LYS A 37 -15.78 -15.61 -14.27
CA LYS A 37 -14.87 -14.87 -15.16
C LYS A 37 -13.40 -14.97 -14.73
N GLY A 38 -13.11 -15.68 -13.65
CA GLY A 38 -11.77 -15.83 -13.07
C GLY A 38 -11.61 -15.13 -11.72
N PHE A 39 -10.38 -15.12 -11.21
CA PHE A 39 -10.06 -14.49 -9.93
C PHE A 39 -10.02 -12.96 -10.08
N PRO A 40 -10.86 -12.20 -9.36
CA PRO A 40 -10.98 -10.76 -9.54
C PRO A 40 -9.77 -10.02 -8.95
N TYR A 41 -9.41 -8.89 -9.57
CA TYR A 41 -8.47 -7.95 -8.96
C TYR A 41 -9.05 -7.38 -7.65
N ILE A 42 -8.18 -7.16 -6.67
CA ILE A 42 -8.62 -6.63 -5.36
C ILE A 42 -9.21 -5.22 -5.46
N SER A 43 -8.75 -4.42 -6.41
CA SER A 43 -9.31 -3.09 -6.73
C SER A 43 -10.76 -3.14 -7.18
N ILE A 44 -11.14 -4.19 -7.92
CA ILE A 44 -12.54 -4.46 -8.31
C ILE A 44 -13.35 -4.86 -7.08
N CYS A 45 -12.79 -5.73 -6.24
CA CYS A 45 -13.45 -6.16 -4.99
C CYS A 45 -13.78 -4.94 -4.10
N GLY A 46 -12.82 -4.03 -3.93
CA GLY A 46 -12.97 -2.80 -3.14
C GLY A 46 -13.69 -1.64 -3.84
N SER A 47 -14.47 -1.89 -4.90
CA SER A 47 -15.10 -0.79 -5.67
C SER A 47 -16.44 -0.29 -5.14
N PHE A 48 -17.18 -1.10 -4.39
CA PHE A 48 -18.53 -0.75 -3.92
C PHE A 48 -18.64 -0.78 -2.39
N PRO A 49 -19.48 0.06 -1.76
CA PRO A 49 -19.76 -0.04 -0.33
C PRO A 49 -20.47 -1.36 0.03
N PRO A 50 -20.22 -1.92 1.24
CA PRO A 50 -19.34 -1.41 2.29
C PRO A 50 -17.84 -1.73 2.09
N GLN A 51 -17.49 -2.66 1.20
CA GLN A 51 -16.12 -3.15 1.04
C GLN A 51 -15.14 -2.10 0.51
N SER A 52 -15.60 -1.07 -0.21
CA SER A 52 -14.77 0.07 -0.61
C SER A 52 -14.29 0.92 0.57
N CYS A 53 -15.13 1.09 1.60
CA CYS A 53 -14.76 1.79 2.83
C CYS A 53 -13.68 1.01 3.60
N ILE A 54 -13.85 -0.31 3.69
CA ILE A 54 -12.89 -1.20 4.35
C ILE A 54 -11.57 -1.23 3.57
N PHE A 55 -11.63 -1.34 2.24
CA PHE A 55 -10.46 -1.29 1.37
C PHE A 55 -9.69 0.03 1.53
N SER A 56 -10.39 1.17 1.54
CA SER A 56 -9.78 2.47 1.81
C SER A 56 -9.10 2.51 3.17
N GLN A 57 -9.76 2.03 4.24
CA GLN A 57 -9.18 2.00 5.58
C GLN A 57 -7.92 1.12 5.64
N VAL A 58 -7.97 -0.07 5.03
CA VAL A 58 -6.84 -0.99 4.97
C VAL A 58 -5.64 -0.33 4.28
N LEU A 59 -5.86 0.26 3.10
CA LEU A 59 -4.79 0.89 2.33
C LEU A 59 -4.26 2.17 2.95
N ASN A 60 -5.11 3.01 3.55
CA ASN A 60 -4.66 4.23 4.21
C ASN A 60 -3.82 3.93 5.46
N MET A 61 -4.22 2.96 6.27
CA MET A 61 -3.40 2.55 7.41
C MET A 61 -2.11 1.87 6.96
N GLY A 62 -2.17 1.05 5.91
CA GLY A 62 -0.99 0.47 5.28
C GLY A 62 -0.02 1.54 4.75
N ALA A 63 -0.54 2.58 4.10
CA ALA A 63 0.23 3.72 3.60
C ALA A 63 0.91 4.49 4.74
N ALA A 64 0.18 4.76 5.84
CA ALA A 64 0.74 5.44 7.01
C ALA A 64 1.88 4.62 7.64
N LEU A 65 1.70 3.31 7.81
CA LEU A 65 2.73 2.40 8.30
C LEU A 65 3.94 2.33 7.37
N ALA A 66 3.71 2.24 6.06
CA ALA A 66 4.76 2.22 5.05
C ALA A 66 5.59 3.51 5.07
N ALA A 67 4.94 4.67 5.16
CA ALA A 67 5.62 5.95 5.30
C ALA A 67 6.50 5.99 6.57
N TRP A 68 6.00 5.49 7.69
CA TRP A 68 6.79 5.40 8.92
C TRP A 68 7.98 4.46 8.80
N ILE A 69 7.80 3.29 8.17
CA ILE A 69 8.89 2.34 7.87
C ILE A 69 9.97 3.02 7.01
N CYS A 70 9.59 3.81 6.00
CA CYS A 70 10.53 4.54 5.16
C CYS A 70 11.34 5.57 5.97
N ILE A 71 10.70 6.29 6.91
CA ILE A 71 11.37 7.25 7.79
C ILE A 71 12.34 6.55 8.73
N VAL A 72 11.93 5.44 9.35
CA VAL A 72 12.83 4.64 10.21
C VAL A 72 14.01 4.11 9.39
N ARG A 73 13.75 3.63 8.17
CA ARG A 73 14.80 3.15 7.26
C ARG A 73 15.77 4.26 6.87
N TYR A 74 15.28 5.47 6.62
CA TYR A 74 16.13 6.64 6.38
C TYR A 74 17.12 6.90 7.51
N HIS A 75 16.66 6.83 8.77
CA HIS A 75 17.53 6.98 9.94
C HIS A 75 18.53 5.82 10.06
N GLN A 76 18.11 4.57 9.81
CA GLN A 76 19.02 3.41 9.79
C GLN A 76 20.14 3.59 8.76
N LEU A 77 19.81 3.95 7.53
CA LEU A 77 20.77 4.14 6.45
C LEU A 77 21.73 5.30 6.75
N ARG A 78 21.22 6.38 7.38
CA ARG A 78 22.06 7.48 7.84
C ARG A 78 23.07 7.01 8.89
N ASP A 79 22.64 6.22 9.86
CA ASP A 79 23.49 5.68 10.92
C ASP A 79 24.53 4.69 10.35
N TRP A 80 24.24 4.03 9.24
CA TRP A 80 25.18 3.18 8.48
C TRP A 80 26.15 3.97 7.58
N GLY A 81 26.05 5.31 7.56
CA GLY A 81 26.95 6.16 6.79
C GLY A 81 26.55 6.36 5.32
N VAL A 82 25.33 6.01 4.91
CA VAL A 82 24.84 6.29 3.56
C VAL A 82 24.76 7.80 3.33
N GLY A 83 25.29 8.25 2.19
CA GLY A 83 25.30 9.65 1.81
C GLY A 83 23.91 10.29 1.81
N ARG A 84 23.85 11.60 2.11
CA ARG A 84 22.58 12.34 2.24
C ARG A 84 21.69 12.23 1.00
N TRP A 85 22.26 12.37 -0.19
CA TRP A 85 21.50 12.42 -1.44
C TRP A 85 20.87 11.05 -1.81
N PRO A 86 21.63 9.93 -1.84
CA PRO A 86 21.04 8.61 -2.03
C PRO A 86 19.98 8.26 -0.99
N ASN A 87 20.23 8.57 0.29
CA ASN A 87 19.29 8.28 1.37
C ASN A 87 17.97 9.08 1.23
N GLN A 88 18.05 10.35 0.82
CA GLN A 88 16.87 11.16 0.52
C GLN A 88 16.09 10.62 -0.68
N LEU A 89 16.76 10.15 -1.73
CA LEU A 89 16.11 9.54 -2.89
C LEU A 89 15.32 8.28 -2.49
N ILE A 90 15.92 7.42 -1.66
CA ILE A 90 15.24 6.25 -1.08
C ILE A 90 14.01 6.69 -0.29
N LEU A 91 14.15 7.66 0.63
CA LEU A 91 13.00 8.15 1.39
C LEU A 91 11.85 8.65 0.50
N TRP A 92 12.14 9.52 -0.48
CA TRP A 92 11.11 10.11 -1.34
C TRP A 92 10.41 9.09 -2.22
N THR A 93 11.15 8.12 -2.79
CA THR A 93 10.52 7.03 -3.56
C THR A 93 9.57 6.20 -2.70
N GLY A 94 9.94 5.89 -1.45
CA GLY A 94 9.09 5.20 -0.49
C GLY A 94 7.85 6.02 -0.08
N LEU A 95 8.00 7.32 0.18
CA LEU A 95 6.88 8.20 0.53
C LEU A 95 5.89 8.38 -0.62
N LEU A 96 6.37 8.48 -1.87
CA LEU A 96 5.50 8.54 -3.05
C LEU A 96 4.77 7.22 -3.30
N CYS A 97 5.39 6.07 -3.00
CA CYS A 97 4.71 4.77 -2.99
C CYS A 97 3.57 4.72 -1.96
N ALA A 98 3.82 5.20 -0.73
CA ALA A 98 2.79 5.30 0.30
C ALA A 98 1.65 6.23 -0.11
N LEU A 99 1.96 7.39 -0.71
CA LEU A 99 0.95 8.29 -1.29
C LEU A 99 0.13 7.59 -2.37
N GLY A 100 0.77 6.89 -3.30
CA GLY A 100 0.09 6.11 -4.33
C GLY A 100 -0.87 5.08 -3.74
N THR A 101 -0.45 4.38 -2.69
CA THR A 101 -1.27 3.41 -1.97
C THR A 101 -2.51 4.06 -1.34
N SER A 102 -2.36 5.25 -0.73
CA SER A 102 -3.50 6.01 -0.22
C SER A 102 -4.46 6.45 -1.35
N VAL A 103 -3.93 6.91 -2.49
CA VAL A 103 -4.75 7.27 -3.65
C VAL A 103 -5.55 6.06 -4.14
N VAL A 104 -4.94 4.88 -4.28
CA VAL A 104 -5.64 3.63 -4.68
C VAL A 104 -6.79 3.29 -3.75
N GLY A 105 -6.62 3.49 -2.44
CA GLY A 105 -7.66 3.21 -1.44
C GLY A 105 -8.87 4.15 -1.51
N ASN A 106 -8.64 5.43 -1.84
CA ASN A 106 -9.71 6.44 -1.81
C ASN A 106 -10.39 6.67 -3.16
N PHE A 107 -9.70 6.42 -4.27
CA PHE A 107 -10.25 6.56 -5.61
C PHE A 107 -10.47 5.18 -6.20
N GLN A 108 -11.68 4.65 -6.11
CA GLN A 108 -12.00 3.27 -6.52
C GLN A 108 -11.91 3.10 -8.04
N GLU A 109 -11.51 1.91 -8.47
CA GLU A 109 -11.32 1.58 -9.89
C GLU A 109 -12.59 1.81 -10.72
N LYS A 110 -13.77 1.46 -10.20
CA LYS A 110 -15.04 1.63 -10.93
C LYS A 110 -15.59 3.05 -10.91
N ASN A 111 -15.17 3.90 -9.97
CA ASN A 111 -15.74 5.23 -9.77
C ASN A 111 -14.84 6.33 -10.35
N GLN A 112 -13.52 6.23 -10.19
CA GLN A 112 -12.55 7.21 -10.68
C GLN A 112 -11.26 6.51 -11.12
N ARG A 113 -11.37 5.79 -12.24
CA ARG A 113 -10.32 4.94 -12.80
C ARG A 113 -9.01 5.68 -13.16
N PRO A 114 -9.02 6.84 -13.87
CA PRO A 114 -7.81 7.61 -14.11
C PRO A 114 -6.98 7.88 -12.85
N THR A 115 -7.60 8.39 -11.78
CA THR A 115 -6.88 8.68 -10.53
C THR A 115 -6.43 7.40 -9.84
N HIS A 116 -7.25 6.35 -9.85
CA HIS A 116 -6.88 5.03 -9.31
C HIS A 116 -5.61 4.49 -9.98
N LEU A 117 -5.54 4.54 -11.31
CA LEU A 117 -4.40 4.04 -12.07
C LEU A 117 -3.13 4.88 -11.84
N ALA A 118 -3.26 6.21 -11.70
CA ALA A 118 -2.15 7.06 -11.29
C ALA A 118 -1.62 6.66 -9.91
N GLY A 119 -2.51 6.43 -8.95
CA GLY A 119 -2.15 5.90 -7.63
C GLY A 119 -1.47 4.54 -7.70
N ALA A 120 -2.01 3.62 -8.50
CA ALA A 120 -1.46 2.27 -8.67
C ALA A 120 -0.06 2.31 -9.30
N PHE A 121 0.15 3.16 -10.30
CA PHE A 121 1.48 3.39 -10.88
C PHE A 121 2.48 3.85 -9.82
N LEU A 122 2.12 4.86 -9.01
CA LEU A 122 2.98 5.35 -7.93
C LEU A 122 3.26 4.25 -6.89
N ALA A 123 2.24 3.52 -6.45
CA ALA A 123 2.38 2.45 -5.46
C ALA A 123 3.29 1.32 -5.94
N PHE A 124 3.06 0.80 -7.16
CA PHE A 124 3.81 -0.35 -7.66
C PHE A 124 5.19 0.04 -8.19
N ILE A 125 5.30 1.04 -9.05
CA ILE A 125 6.57 1.36 -9.71
C ILE A 125 7.54 1.99 -8.71
N LEU A 126 7.12 3.02 -7.97
CA LEU A 126 8.01 3.66 -7.01
C LEU A 126 8.26 2.77 -5.79
N GLY A 127 7.31 1.90 -5.44
CA GLY A 127 7.53 0.86 -4.43
C GLY A 127 8.64 -0.10 -4.82
N ASN A 128 8.63 -0.61 -6.05
CA ASN A 128 9.73 -1.43 -6.56
C ASN A 128 11.06 -0.66 -6.55
N VAL A 129 11.09 0.55 -7.10
CA VAL A 129 12.31 1.38 -7.09
C VAL A 129 12.84 1.60 -5.67
N TYR A 130 11.97 1.88 -4.69
CA TYR A 130 12.34 1.97 -3.29
C TYR A 130 13.03 0.69 -2.77
N PHE A 131 12.47 -0.49 -3.07
CA PHE A 131 13.07 -1.77 -2.68
C PHE A 131 14.42 -2.05 -3.34
N TRP A 132 14.63 -1.62 -4.59
CA TRP A 132 15.90 -1.78 -5.29
C TRP A 132 17.01 -0.84 -4.76
N LEU A 133 16.65 0.35 -4.26
CA LEU A 133 17.61 1.36 -3.82
C LEU A 133 18.09 1.21 -2.37
N GLN A 134 17.32 0.53 -1.50
CA GLN A 134 17.58 0.44 -0.05
C GLN A 134 18.46 -0.73 0.38
#